data_AF-A0A7S0G099-F1
#
_entry.id   AF-A0A7S0G099-F1
#
_cell.length_a   1.000
_cell.length_b   1.000
_cell.length_c   1.000
_cell.angle_alpha   90.00
_cell.angle_beta   90.00
_cell.angle_gamma   90.00
#
_symmetry.space_group_name_H-M   'P 1'
#
loop_
_entity.id
_entity.type
_entity.pdbx_description
1 polymer ?
#
loop_
_entity_poly.entity_id
_entity_poly.type
_entity_poly.pdbx_seq_one_letter_code
_entity_poly.pdbx_strand_id
1 'polypeptide(L)'
;RGVGAALLEDNELVEKLLWGSESSFSYKPSDNVVTQPLVTGTDCVLTAAVQTRKKSRAVYAGSTEMFQDEMMDSAGGDHRRFVFSLLTWTLGSKGLLRADKIRWNRVGEEDQK
;
A
#
# COMPACT_ATOMS: atom_id res chain seq x y z
N ARG A 1 6.17 -15.22 -4.04
CA ARG A 1 7.61 -14.85 -4.09
C ARG A 1 7.75 -13.53 -4.84
N GLY A 2 8.77 -12.71 -4.59
CA GLY A 2 8.86 -11.40 -5.22
C GLY A 2 10.12 -10.63 -4.90
N VAL A 3 10.18 -9.38 -5.37
CA VAL A 3 11.28 -8.45 -5.15
C VAL A 3 10.90 -7.48 -4.02
N GLY A 4 11.79 -7.31 -3.05
CA GLY A 4 11.65 -6.27 -2.03
C GLY A 4 12.23 -4.95 -2.52
N ALA A 5 11.51 -3.84 -2.28
CA ALA A 5 11.94 -2.48 -2.58
C ALA A 5 12.38 -1.74 -1.31
N ALA A 6 13.20 -0.70 -1.50
CA ALA A 6 13.48 0.30 -0.50
C ALA A 6 12.69 1.58 -0.83
N LEU A 7 12.21 2.29 0.19
CA LEU A 7 11.68 3.64 0.03
C LEU A 7 12.82 4.63 0.17
N LEU A 8 13.01 5.47 -0.85
CA LEU A 8 14.16 6.37 -0.96
C LEU A 8 14.03 7.63 -0.08
N GLU A 9 12.81 7.98 0.34
CA GLU A 9 12.50 9.21 1.06
C GLU A 9 11.33 8.99 2.03
N ASP A 10 11.28 9.78 3.10
CA ASP A 10 10.10 9.92 3.97
C ASP A 10 9.04 10.75 3.22
N ASN A 11 8.33 10.08 2.32
CA ASN A 11 7.32 10.70 1.48
C ASN A 11 5.94 10.51 2.13
N GLU A 12 5.35 11.62 2.62
CA GLU A 12 4.02 11.63 3.25
C GLU A 12 2.88 11.05 2.39
N LEU A 13 3.10 10.93 1.06
CA LEU A 13 2.10 10.39 0.13
C LEU A 13 2.21 8.87 -0.04
N VAL A 14 3.28 8.25 0.45
CA VAL A 14 3.57 6.82 0.30
C VAL A 14 3.40 6.12 1.63
N GLU A 15 2.49 5.15 1.65
CA GLU A 15 2.23 4.31 2.81
C GLU A 15 2.78 2.89 2.56
N LYS A 16 3.51 2.37 3.55
CA LYS A 16 4.04 1.01 3.53
C LYS A 16 2.99 0.06 4.08
N LEU A 17 2.50 -0.85 3.24
CA LEU A 17 1.40 -1.75 3.59
C LEU A 17 1.86 -3.13 4.05
N LEU A 18 2.88 -3.69 3.40
CA LEU A 18 3.44 -4.99 3.73
C LEU A 18 4.97 -4.93 3.66
N TRP A 19 5.62 -5.55 4.65
CA TRP A 19 7.07 -5.58 4.74
C TRP A 19 7.62 -6.91 5.24
N GLY A 20 8.92 -7.09 5.04
CA GLY A 20 9.65 -8.26 5.49
C GLY A 20 9.73 -8.35 7.02
N SER A 21 9.93 -9.56 7.54
CA SER A 21 10.30 -9.76 8.94
C SER A 21 11.70 -9.20 9.23
N GLU A 22 12.07 -9.08 10.50
CA GLU A 22 13.40 -8.59 10.91
C GLU A 22 14.57 -9.39 10.31
N SER A 23 14.36 -10.67 9.99
CA SER A 23 15.35 -11.54 9.35
C SER A 23 15.34 -11.50 7.82
N SER A 24 14.46 -10.70 7.20
CA SER A 24 14.31 -10.62 5.75
C SER A 24 15.41 -9.73 5.14
N PHE A 25 15.86 -10.03 3.92
CA PHE A 25 16.72 -9.14 3.15
C PHE A 25 16.51 -9.36 1.66
N SER A 26 16.78 -8.33 0.85
CA SER A 26 16.69 -8.41 -0.61
C SER A 26 18.09 -8.51 -1.21
N TYR A 27 18.42 -9.67 -1.76
CA TYR A 27 19.68 -9.93 -2.46
C TYR A 27 19.46 -10.92 -3.59
N LYS A 28 20.42 -11.01 -4.50
CA LYS A 28 20.38 -11.97 -5.60
C LYS A 28 20.58 -13.39 -5.05
N PRO A 29 19.60 -14.32 -5.19
CA PRO A 29 19.66 -15.63 -4.53
C PRO A 29 20.83 -16.54 -4.96
N SER A 30 21.38 -16.31 -6.16
CA SER A 30 22.50 -17.10 -6.70
C SER A 30 23.86 -16.66 -6.17
N ASP A 31 23.93 -15.50 -5.52
CA ASP A 31 25.19 -14.85 -5.19
C ASP A 31 25.42 -14.95 -3.68
N ASN A 32 26.67 -15.20 -3.28
CA ASN A 32 27.04 -15.12 -1.87
C ASN A 32 26.85 -13.68 -1.38
N VAL A 33 26.33 -13.51 -0.18
CA VAL A 33 26.17 -12.19 0.45
C VAL A 33 27.56 -11.71 0.90
N VAL A 34 28.27 -11.05 0.00
CA VAL A 34 29.61 -10.49 0.27
C VAL A 34 29.52 -9.02 0.69
N THR A 35 28.45 -8.33 0.29
CA THR A 35 28.18 -6.92 0.57
C THR A 35 26.88 -6.78 1.34
N GLN A 36 26.74 -5.66 2.06
CA GLN A 36 25.50 -5.34 2.75
C GLN A 36 24.33 -5.29 1.73
N PRO A 37 23.23 -6.03 1.96
CA PRO A 37 22.08 -6.02 1.07
C PRO A 37 21.46 -4.62 0.96
N LEU A 38 20.86 -4.33 -0.20
CA LEU A 38 20.23 -3.02 -0.48
C LEU A 38 19.13 -2.68 0.53
N VAL A 39 18.39 -3.70 0.99
CA VAL A 39 17.34 -3.53 1.98
C VAL A 39 17.26 -4.76 2.88
N THR A 40 17.10 -4.52 4.18
CA THR A 40 17.10 -5.55 5.23
C THR A 40 15.98 -5.32 6.24
N GLY A 41 15.62 -6.38 6.94
CA GLY A 41 14.63 -6.41 8.01
C GLY A 41 13.30 -5.82 7.58
N THR A 42 12.75 -5.01 8.49
CA THR A 42 11.46 -4.35 8.31
C THR A 42 11.48 -3.34 7.18
N ASP A 43 12.62 -2.78 6.78
CA ASP A 43 12.67 -1.77 5.72
C ASP A 43 12.44 -2.38 4.33
N CYS A 44 12.45 -3.71 4.22
CA CYS A 44 12.14 -4.43 3.00
C CYS A 44 10.64 -4.30 2.68
N VAL A 45 10.30 -3.36 1.80
CA VAL A 45 8.92 -3.11 1.38
C VAL A 45 8.51 -4.11 0.32
N LEU A 46 7.44 -4.86 0.62
CA LEU A 46 6.86 -5.85 -0.29
C LEU A 46 5.64 -5.28 -1.01
N THR A 47 4.89 -4.40 -0.35
CA THR A 47 3.74 -3.69 -0.92
C THR A 47 3.66 -2.28 -0.35
N ALA A 48 3.49 -1.29 -1.23
CA ALA A 48 3.28 0.10 -0.85
C ALA A 48 2.13 0.70 -1.65
N ALA A 49 1.49 1.71 -1.08
CA ALA A 49 0.45 2.48 -1.74
C ALA A 49 0.87 3.94 -1.80
N VAL A 50 0.58 4.60 -2.91
CA VAL A 50 0.73 6.05 -3.03
C VAL A 50 -0.63 6.68 -3.29
N GLN A 51 -0.95 7.71 -2.54
CA GLN A 51 -2.09 8.56 -2.79
C GLN A 51 -1.62 9.97 -3.09
N THR A 52 -1.87 10.45 -4.31
CA THR A 52 -1.47 11.80 -4.70
C THR A 52 -2.36 12.85 -4.05
N ARG A 53 -1.89 14.09 -3.98
CA ARG A 53 -2.71 15.24 -3.55
C ARG A 53 -3.98 15.43 -4.40
N LYS A 54 -3.98 14.91 -5.63
CA LYS A 54 -5.13 14.90 -6.54
C LYS A 54 -6.04 13.67 -6.39
N LYS A 55 -5.90 12.92 -5.28
CA LYS A 55 -6.72 11.74 -4.95
C LYS A 55 -6.52 10.55 -5.90
N SER A 56 -5.52 10.57 -6.76
CA SER A 56 -5.13 9.42 -7.57
C SER A 56 -4.43 8.39 -6.68
N ARG A 57 -4.69 7.11 -6.93
CA ARG A 57 -4.13 6.00 -6.15
C ARG A 57 -3.29 5.13 -7.06
N ALA A 58 -2.16 4.67 -6.56
CA ALA A 58 -1.40 3.60 -7.18
C ALA A 58 -0.84 2.67 -6.11
N VAL A 59 -0.61 1.42 -6.48
CA VAL A 59 -0.04 0.40 -5.60
C VAL A 59 1.19 -0.19 -6.27
N TYR A 60 2.25 -0.28 -5.49
CA TYR A 60 3.42 -1.07 -5.79
C TYR A 60 3.28 -2.43 -5.12
N ALA A 61 3.43 -3.51 -5.89
CA ALA A 61 3.47 -4.87 -5.38
C ALA A 61 4.71 -5.58 -5.94
N GLY A 62 5.57 -6.07 -5.05
CA GLY A 62 6.82 -6.74 -5.41
C GLY A 62 6.64 -8.15 -5.99
N SER A 63 5.42 -8.67 -6.03
CA SER A 63 5.09 -10.03 -6.46
C SER A 63 3.87 -10.03 -7.36
N THR A 64 4.01 -10.57 -8.57
CA THR A 64 2.86 -10.87 -9.45
C THR A 64 2.12 -12.13 -8.99
N GLU A 65 2.84 -13.09 -8.43
CA GLU A 65 2.29 -14.33 -7.86
C GLU A 65 1.26 -14.05 -6.76
N MET A 66 1.40 -12.94 -6.04
CA MET A 66 0.41 -12.48 -5.05
C MET A 66 -1.02 -12.39 -5.61
N PHE A 67 -1.17 -12.11 -6.90
CA PHE A 67 -2.47 -11.95 -7.55
C PHE A 67 -2.95 -13.21 -8.28
N GLN A 68 -2.17 -14.28 -8.29
CA GLN A 68 -2.54 -15.52 -8.97
C GLN A 68 -3.57 -16.31 -8.15
N ASP A 69 -4.50 -16.96 -8.85
CA ASP A 69 -5.55 -17.77 -8.23
C ASP A 69 -4.96 -18.90 -7.36
N GLU A 70 -3.87 -19.55 -7.81
CA GLU A 70 -3.18 -20.59 -7.03
C GLU A 70 -2.71 -20.07 -5.66
N MET A 71 -2.17 -18.85 -5.60
CA MET A 71 -1.75 -18.23 -4.34
C MET A 71 -2.96 -17.81 -3.49
N MET A 72 -4.05 -17.37 -4.12
CA MET A 72 -5.30 -17.05 -3.43
C MET A 72 -5.92 -18.26 -2.74
N ASP A 73 -5.82 -19.43 -3.36
CA ASP A 73 -6.38 -20.67 -2.84
C ASP A 73 -5.45 -21.32 -1.81
N SER A 74 -4.14 -21.30 -2.02
CA SER A 74 -3.15 -21.95 -1.15
C SER A 74 -2.76 -21.14 0.09
N ALA A 75 -2.73 -19.81 0.03
CA ALA A 75 -2.32 -18.95 1.15
C ALA A 75 -3.43 -18.68 2.17
N GLY A 76 -4.65 -19.15 1.90
CA GLY A 76 -5.80 -19.03 2.79
C GLY A 76 -6.60 -17.74 2.62
N GLY A 77 -7.72 -17.66 3.37
CA GLY A 77 -8.72 -16.61 3.19
C GLY A 77 -8.25 -15.18 3.49
N ASP A 78 -7.25 -15.02 4.36
CA ASP A 78 -6.75 -13.68 4.74
C ASP A 78 -5.89 -13.06 3.64
N HIS A 79 -5.10 -13.85 2.91
CA HIS A 79 -4.41 -13.40 1.70
C HIS A 79 -5.42 -12.87 0.68
N ARG A 80 -6.44 -13.67 0.38
CA ARG A 80 -7.52 -13.28 -0.53
C ARG A 80 -8.19 -11.98 -0.08
N ARG A 81 -8.57 -11.87 1.19
CA ARG A 81 -9.17 -10.63 1.75
C ARG A 81 -8.26 -9.42 1.60
N PHE A 82 -6.96 -9.59 1.86
CA PHE A 82 -5.97 -8.53 1.71
C PHE A 82 -5.90 -8.05 0.26
N VAL A 83 -5.74 -8.95 -0.71
CA VAL A 83 -5.65 -8.58 -2.13
C VAL A 83 -6.93 -7.90 -2.61
N PHE A 84 -8.11 -8.41 -2.26
CA PHE A 84 -9.38 -7.77 -2.63
C PHE A 84 -9.54 -6.38 -1.99
N SER A 85 -9.13 -6.21 -0.73
CA SER A 85 -9.14 -4.90 -0.07
C SER A 85 -8.19 -3.92 -0.76
N LEU A 86 -6.98 -4.36 -1.12
CA LEU A 86 -5.99 -3.58 -1.83
C LEU A 86 -6.52 -3.11 -3.20
N LEU A 87 -7.10 -4.03 -3.98
CA LEU A 87 -7.65 -3.71 -5.30
C LEU A 87 -8.86 -2.76 -5.21
N THR A 88 -9.80 -3.01 -4.29
CA THR A 88 -10.97 -2.13 -4.11
C THR A 88 -10.60 -0.74 -3.62
N TRP A 89 -9.56 -0.61 -2.80
CA TRP A 89 -9.00 0.69 -2.45
C TRP A 89 -8.34 1.35 -3.67
N THR A 90 -7.52 0.63 -4.42
CA THR A 90 -6.79 1.16 -5.59
C THR A 90 -7.74 1.69 -6.66
N LEU A 91 -8.82 0.95 -6.94
CA LEU A 91 -9.83 1.30 -7.94
C LEU A 91 -10.81 2.38 -7.47
N GLY A 92 -10.67 2.90 -6.25
CA GLY A 92 -11.58 3.94 -5.75
C GLY A 92 -12.99 3.44 -5.45
N SER A 93 -13.17 2.15 -5.15
CA SER A 93 -14.46 1.59 -4.71
C SER A 93 -14.65 1.68 -3.19
N LYS A 94 -13.56 1.79 -2.42
CA LYS A 94 -13.58 1.95 -0.95
C LYS A 94 -12.74 3.14 -0.50
N GLY A 95 -13.05 3.67 0.69
CA GLY A 95 -12.25 4.73 1.34
C GLY A 95 -12.32 6.07 0.62
N LEU A 96 -13.50 6.50 0.16
CA LEU A 96 -13.71 7.83 -0.44
C LEU A 96 -14.47 8.70 0.54
N LEU A 97 -14.05 9.96 0.64
CA LEU A 97 -14.77 11.00 1.36
C LEU A 97 -15.22 12.06 0.35
N ARG A 98 -16.49 12.41 0.44
CA ARG A 98 -17.09 13.51 -0.31
C ARG A 98 -17.58 14.54 0.68
N ALA A 99 -16.96 15.71 0.66
CA ALA A 99 -17.50 16.86 1.38
C ALA A 99 -18.77 17.33 0.67
N ASP A 100 -19.81 17.62 1.45
CA ASP A 100 -21.04 18.22 0.98
C ASP A 100 -21.04 19.73 1.24
N LYS A 101 -22.10 20.45 0.83
CA LYS A 101 -22.27 21.88 1.08
C LYS A 101 -22.26 22.16 2.59
N ILE A 102 -21.18 22.75 3.07
CA ILE A 102 -21.09 23.25 4.44
C ILE A 102 -21.85 24.59 4.50
N ARG A 103 -22.79 24.69 5.44
CA ARG A 103 -23.51 25.93 5.74
C ARG A 103 -23.06 26.46 7.09
N TRP A 104 -22.92 27.77 7.17
CA TRP A 104 -22.40 28.47 8.33
C TRP A 104 -23.07 29.83 8.39
N ASN A 105 -23.73 30.13 9.51
CA ASN A 105 -24.32 31.45 9.77
C ASN A 105 -23.97 31.91 11.19
N ARG A 106 -24.13 33.22 11.41
CA ARG A 106 -24.09 33.79 12.76
C ARG A 106 -25.24 33.21 13.59
N VAL A 107 -24.97 33.00 14.87
CA VAL A 107 -25.98 32.52 15.83
C VAL A 107 -27.12 33.53 15.86
N GLY A 108 -28.30 33.13 15.37
CA GLY A 108 -29.51 33.96 15.33
C GLY A 108 -29.92 34.47 13.94
N GLU A 109 -29.12 34.26 12.89
CA GLU A 109 -29.50 34.57 11.51
C GLU A 109 -30.00 33.30 10.79
N GLU A 110 -31.12 33.39 10.06
CA GLU A 110 -31.61 32.29 9.23
C GLU A 110 -30.71 32.08 7.99
N ASP A 111 -30.54 30.81 7.60
CA ASP A 111 -29.84 30.36 6.39
C ASP A 111 -30.26 31.20 5.16
N GLN A 112 -29.36 32.00 4.60
CA GLN A 112 -29.57 32.53 3.24
C GLN A 112 -29.53 31.34 2.27
N LYS A 113 -30.70 31.02 1.71
CA LYS A 113 -30.94 29.87 0.81
C LYS A 113 -29.93 29.77 -0.33
#